data_AF-A0AA36JC34-F1
#
_entry.id   AF-A0AA36JC34-F1
#
_cell.length_a   1.000
_cell.length_b   1.000
_cell.length_c   1.000
_cell.angle_alpha   90.00
_cell.angle_beta   90.00
_cell.angle_gamma   90.00
#
_symmetry.space_group_name_H-M   'P 1'
#
loop_
_entity.id
_entity.type
_entity.pdbx_description
1 polymer ?
#
loop_
_entity_poly.entity_id
_entity_poly.type
_entity_poly.pdbx_seq_one_letter_code
_entity_poly.pdbx_strand_id
1 'polypeptide(L)'
;MVSLNDLDQQIGALESAEEEEAEEDEVVEEKRSKGSREPKSKLEAEETKRKKGRAARNAVCFRYLEGTCKFDDCKFGHVNPQKLTSEERAQVLQELPLRKYSKKLSEAIRALNIPRCKDFHQRGGCKRPTGKCHFWHLTDATVAKWAGFDFWCAVCSKGFTSEDQMLEHKASKVHQRLSWKSSGVQHQYRCGSNGDR
;
A
#
# COMPACT_ATOMS: atom_id res chain seq x y z
N MET A 1 30.34 38.67 15.01
CA MET A 1 30.26 37.20 15.13
C MET A 1 29.16 36.91 16.13
N VAL A 2 27.98 36.55 15.65
CA VAL A 2 26.78 36.39 16.48
C VAL A 2 26.59 34.90 16.73
N SER A 3 26.50 34.52 18.00
CA SER A 3 26.46 33.14 18.48
C SER A 3 25.12 32.49 18.11
N LEU A 4 25.18 31.28 17.53
CA LEU A 4 24.02 30.49 17.07
C LEU A 4 23.21 29.85 18.21
N ASN A 5 23.49 30.21 19.47
CA ASN A 5 22.85 29.64 20.66
C ASN A 5 21.74 30.53 21.28
N ASP A 6 21.39 31.64 20.63
CA ASP A 6 20.44 32.64 21.16
C ASP A 6 19.03 32.56 20.51
N LEU A 7 18.83 31.63 19.56
CA LEU A 7 17.56 31.51 18.82
C LEU A 7 16.59 30.47 19.39
N ASP A 8 17.07 29.57 20.27
CA ASP A 8 16.26 28.51 20.90
C ASP A 8 15.56 28.95 22.21
N GLN A 9 15.72 30.21 22.63
CA GLN A 9 15.05 30.75 23.84
C GLN A 9 13.80 31.59 23.56
N GLN A 10 13.33 31.71 22.31
CA GLN A 10 12.14 32.52 21.97
C GLN A 10 10.87 31.72 21.61
N ILE A 11 10.88 30.38 21.70
CA ILE A 11 9.68 29.54 21.46
C ILE A 11 9.26 28.85 22.76
N GLY A 12 9.11 29.61 23.84
CA GLY A 12 8.78 29.09 25.17
C GLY A 12 7.61 29.80 25.87
N ALA A 13 6.77 30.55 25.14
CA ALA A 13 5.86 31.50 25.80
C ALA A 13 4.46 31.65 25.16
N LEU A 14 3.85 30.60 24.58
CA LEU A 14 2.48 30.70 24.05
C LEU A 14 1.60 29.44 24.15
N GLU A 15 1.76 28.58 25.16
CA GLU A 15 0.71 27.59 25.50
C GLU A 15 0.55 27.46 27.02
N SER A 16 -0.25 28.35 27.60
CA SER A 16 -0.88 28.16 28.90
C SER A 16 -2.20 28.92 28.97
N ALA A 17 -3.23 28.18 29.40
CA ALA A 17 -4.56 28.59 29.84
C ALA A 17 -5.62 28.86 28.75
N GLU A 18 -6.59 27.95 28.66
CA GLU A 18 -8.05 28.20 28.57
C GLU A 18 -8.77 26.82 28.71
N GLU A 19 -9.26 26.51 29.92
CA GLU A 19 -10.70 26.42 30.29
C GLU A 19 -11.35 25.07 29.89
N GLU A 20 -11.45 24.08 30.79
CA GLU A 20 -12.51 23.86 31.80
C GLU A 20 -13.94 23.69 31.25
N GLU A 21 -14.59 22.63 31.76
CA GLU A 21 -16.04 22.37 31.81
C GLU A 21 -16.68 21.63 30.62
N ALA A 22 -16.96 20.34 30.82
CA ALA A 22 -18.04 19.64 30.13
C ALA A 22 -18.73 18.68 31.11
N GLU A 23 -19.97 19.07 31.38
CA GLU A 23 -20.93 18.61 32.38
C GLU A 23 -21.25 17.11 32.37
N GLU A 24 -21.64 16.68 33.56
CA GLU A 24 -22.28 15.41 33.92
C GLU A 24 -23.70 15.39 33.35
N ASP A 25 -24.06 14.36 32.56
CA ASP A 25 -25.45 14.17 32.13
C ASP A 25 -25.96 12.80 32.62
N GLU A 26 -26.92 12.88 33.53
CA GLU A 26 -27.67 11.78 34.14
C GLU A 26 -28.45 10.99 33.08
N VAL A 27 -28.27 9.68 33.04
CA VAL A 27 -29.15 8.80 32.25
C VAL A 27 -30.24 8.23 33.15
N VAL A 28 -31.40 8.86 33.05
CA VAL A 28 -32.67 8.53 33.72
C VAL A 28 -33.18 7.14 33.32
N GLU A 29 -33.65 6.40 34.34
CA GLU A 29 -34.32 5.11 34.24
C GLU A 29 -35.71 5.17 33.56
N GLU A 30 -36.05 4.04 32.92
CA GLU A 30 -37.38 3.52 32.61
C GLU A 30 -38.40 4.39 31.87
N LYS A 31 -38.75 3.94 30.66
CA LYS A 31 -40.15 3.54 30.40
C LYS A 31 -40.27 2.48 29.30
N ARG A 32 -40.73 1.32 29.76
CA ARG A 32 -41.40 0.24 29.03
C ARG A 32 -42.46 0.82 28.07
N SER A 33 -42.26 0.65 26.77
CA SER A 33 -43.35 0.68 25.80
C SER A 33 -43.22 -0.50 24.84
N LYS A 34 -44.16 -1.43 24.97
CA LYS A 34 -44.49 -2.48 24.00
C LYS A 34 -44.59 -1.86 22.60
N GLY A 35 -43.65 -2.18 21.73
CA GLY A 35 -43.67 -1.84 20.31
C GLY A 35 -43.09 -3.00 19.52
N SER A 36 -43.83 -3.43 18.51
CA SER A 36 -43.56 -4.57 17.63
C SER A 36 -42.10 -4.72 17.21
N ARG A 37 -41.55 -5.91 17.45
CA ARG A 37 -40.21 -6.34 17.09
C ARG A 37 -40.13 -6.54 15.57
N GLU A 38 -39.94 -5.45 14.83
CA GLU A 38 -39.49 -5.53 13.43
C GLU A 38 -38.02 -5.96 13.36
N PRO A 39 -37.62 -6.72 12.32
CA PRO A 39 -36.36 -7.45 12.32
C PRO A 39 -35.17 -6.51 12.09
N LYS A 40 -34.30 -6.40 13.11
CA LYS A 40 -32.99 -5.71 13.12
C LYS A 40 -32.06 -6.05 11.94
N SER A 41 -32.33 -7.11 11.18
CA SER A 41 -31.49 -7.57 10.08
C SER A 41 -31.58 -6.74 8.78
N LYS A 42 -32.65 -5.94 8.59
CA LYS A 42 -32.81 -5.17 7.33
C LYS A 42 -32.02 -3.86 7.30
N LEU A 43 -31.88 -3.17 8.42
CA LEU A 43 -31.18 -1.88 8.49
C LEU A 43 -29.65 -2.05 8.40
N GLU A 44 -29.09 -3.07 9.06
CA GLU A 44 -27.65 -3.39 8.93
C GLU A 44 -27.28 -3.88 7.52
N ALA A 45 -28.19 -4.60 6.85
CA ALA A 45 -28.02 -5.02 5.45
C ALA A 45 -28.10 -3.85 4.45
N GLU A 46 -28.92 -2.83 4.70
CA GLU A 46 -28.99 -1.60 3.90
C GLU A 46 -27.74 -0.74 4.10
N GLU A 47 -27.29 -0.55 5.34
CA GLU A 47 -26.12 0.27 5.65
C GLU A 47 -24.83 -0.36 5.11
N THR A 48 -24.68 -1.68 5.22
CA THR A 48 -23.55 -2.40 4.60
C THR A 48 -23.59 -2.30 3.08
N LYS A 49 -24.76 -2.37 2.42
CA LYS A 49 -24.90 -2.16 0.96
C LYS A 49 -24.53 -0.73 0.55
N ARG A 50 -24.95 0.29 1.30
CA ARG A 50 -24.59 1.70 1.06
C ARG A 50 -23.08 1.93 1.23
N LYS A 51 -22.47 1.39 2.29
CA LYS A 51 -21.01 1.45 2.52
C LYS A 51 -20.23 0.72 1.43
N LYS A 52 -20.68 -0.47 0.99
CA LYS A 52 -20.06 -1.24 -0.12
C LYS A 52 -20.20 -0.52 -1.46
N GLY A 53 -21.33 0.16 -1.69
CA GLY A 53 -21.56 1.01 -2.86
C GLY A 53 -20.63 2.23 -2.89
N ARG A 54 -20.41 2.87 -1.74
CA ARG A 54 -19.48 4.01 -1.60
C ARG A 54 -18.02 3.59 -1.80
N ALA A 55 -17.61 2.45 -1.23
CA ALA A 55 -16.27 1.90 -1.46
C ALA A 55 -16.03 1.50 -2.92
N ALA A 56 -17.04 0.97 -3.61
CA ALA A 56 -16.94 0.64 -5.03
C ALA A 56 -16.83 1.89 -5.93
N ARG A 57 -17.51 2.99 -5.57
CA ARG A 57 -17.39 4.27 -6.29
C ARG A 57 -16.03 4.93 -6.11
N ASN A 58 -15.43 4.79 -4.92
CA ASN A 58 -14.09 5.30 -4.65
C ASN A 58 -12.99 4.45 -5.30
N ALA A 59 -13.33 3.25 -5.79
CA ALA A 59 -12.37 2.37 -6.43
C ALA A 59 -12.11 2.81 -7.89
N VAL A 60 -10.83 2.77 -8.29
CA VAL A 60 -10.38 3.22 -9.61
C VAL A 60 -10.84 2.27 -10.73
N CYS A 61 -11.38 2.84 -11.80
CA CYS A 61 -11.77 2.08 -13.00
C CYS A 61 -10.57 1.78 -13.89
N PHE A 62 -10.05 0.55 -13.86
CA PHE A 62 -8.93 0.13 -14.73
C PHE A 62 -9.29 0.08 -16.22
N ARG A 63 -10.56 -0.19 -16.56
CA ARG A 63 -11.03 -0.12 -17.95
C ARG A 63 -10.98 1.31 -18.49
N TYR A 64 -11.24 2.30 -17.62
CA TYR A 64 -11.10 3.70 -17.99
C TYR A 64 -9.63 4.09 -18.14
N LEU A 65 -8.75 3.63 -17.26
CA LEU A 65 -7.30 3.83 -17.41
C LEU A 65 -6.75 3.21 -18.71
N GLU A 66 -7.33 2.10 -19.18
CA GLU A 66 -7.01 1.50 -20.48
C GLU A 66 -7.67 2.22 -21.67
N GLY A 67 -8.64 3.11 -21.43
CA GLY A 67 -9.41 3.81 -22.45
C GLY A 67 -10.54 2.99 -23.07
N THR A 68 -10.97 1.89 -22.44
CA THR A 68 -12.00 0.97 -22.94
C THR A 68 -13.35 1.09 -22.23
N CYS A 69 -13.43 1.91 -21.18
CA CYS A 69 -14.70 2.19 -20.50
C CYS A 69 -15.52 3.22 -21.29
N LYS A 70 -16.79 2.90 -21.54
CA LYS A 70 -17.75 3.76 -22.24
C LYS A 70 -18.98 4.11 -21.39
N PHE A 71 -18.96 3.75 -20.11
CA PHE A 71 -20.10 3.94 -19.21
C PHE A 71 -19.95 5.27 -18.49
N ASP A 72 -20.90 6.19 -18.68
CA ASP A 72 -20.94 7.45 -17.92
C ASP A 72 -21.26 7.18 -16.45
N ASP A 73 -22.20 6.26 -16.18
CA ASP A 73 -22.52 5.77 -14.83
C ASP A 73 -21.66 4.56 -14.43
N CYS A 74 -20.34 4.65 -14.60
CA CYS A 74 -19.46 3.57 -14.20
C CYS A 74 -19.54 3.32 -12.68
N LYS A 75 -19.58 2.04 -12.29
CA LYS A 75 -19.55 1.64 -10.87
C LYS A 75 -18.29 2.11 -10.14
N PHE A 76 -17.22 2.34 -10.90
CA PHE A 76 -15.89 2.70 -10.43
C PHE A 76 -15.57 4.14 -10.83
N GLY A 77 -14.73 4.81 -10.05
CA GLY A 77 -14.28 6.17 -10.32
C GLY A 77 -13.42 6.27 -11.59
N HIS A 78 -13.80 7.19 -12.48
CA HIS A 78 -12.99 7.57 -13.62
C HIS A 78 -11.96 8.63 -13.20
N VAL A 79 -10.72 8.18 -13.01
CA VAL A 79 -9.61 9.04 -12.58
C VAL A 79 -8.67 9.30 -13.74
N ASN A 80 -8.19 10.54 -13.86
CA ASN A 80 -7.21 10.90 -14.89
C ASN A 80 -5.81 10.50 -14.39
N PRO A 81 -5.03 9.71 -15.16
CA PRO A 81 -3.71 9.23 -14.77
C PRO A 81 -2.77 10.33 -14.22
N GLN A 82 -2.83 11.54 -14.74
CA GLN A 82 -1.93 12.62 -14.28
C GLN A 82 -2.32 13.25 -12.95
N LYS A 83 -3.57 13.06 -12.49
CA LYS A 83 -4.11 13.69 -11.28
C LYS A 83 -4.56 12.68 -10.22
N LEU A 84 -3.93 11.51 -10.14
CA LEU A 84 -4.24 10.56 -9.06
C LEU A 84 -3.77 11.09 -7.72
N THR A 85 -4.69 11.07 -6.76
CA THR A 85 -4.42 11.22 -5.33
C THR A 85 -3.54 10.08 -4.83
N SER A 86 -2.93 10.26 -3.67
CA SER A 86 -2.04 9.26 -3.11
C SER A 86 -2.73 7.94 -2.73
N GLU A 87 -4.01 8.01 -2.36
CA GLU A 87 -4.82 6.85 -1.98
C GLU A 87 -5.17 6.01 -3.22
N GLU A 88 -5.59 6.66 -4.31
CA GLU A 88 -5.87 6.00 -5.58
C GLU A 88 -4.63 5.29 -6.13
N ARG A 89 -3.44 5.89 -5.99
CA ARG A 89 -2.17 5.24 -6.37
C ARG A 89 -1.92 3.96 -5.58
N ALA A 90 -2.12 4.00 -4.26
CA ALA A 90 -1.95 2.82 -3.42
C ALA A 90 -2.93 1.70 -3.81
N GLN A 91 -4.18 2.06 -4.09
CA GLN A 91 -5.17 1.11 -4.57
C GLN A 91 -4.76 0.49 -5.91
N VAL A 92 -4.28 1.31 -6.86
CA VAL A 92 -3.77 0.82 -8.14
C VAL A 92 -2.64 -0.19 -7.91
N LEU A 93 -1.66 0.13 -7.07
CA LEU A 93 -0.55 -0.77 -6.75
C LEU A 93 -1.00 -2.09 -6.10
N GLN A 94 -2.06 -2.06 -5.30
CA GLN A 94 -2.60 -3.25 -4.65
C GLN A 94 -3.34 -4.19 -5.62
N GLU A 95 -4.07 -3.64 -6.60
CA GLU A 95 -4.89 -4.43 -7.53
C GLU A 95 -4.12 -4.93 -8.76
N LEU A 96 -3.05 -4.25 -9.18
CA LEU A 96 -2.28 -4.62 -10.37
C LEU A 96 -1.71 -6.06 -10.34
N PRO A 97 -1.15 -6.58 -9.23
CA PRO A 97 -0.62 -7.94 -9.18
C PRO A 97 -1.69 -9.02 -9.39
N LEU A 98 -2.94 -8.72 -9.05
CA LEU A 98 -4.08 -9.64 -9.20
C LEU A 98 -4.62 -9.69 -10.63
N ARG A 99 -4.21 -8.75 -11.49
CA ARG A 99 -4.73 -8.59 -12.86
C ARG A 99 -3.77 -9.20 -13.88
N LYS A 100 -4.35 -9.62 -15.01
CA LYS A 100 -3.55 -10.03 -16.18
C LYS A 100 -2.84 -8.80 -16.76
N TYR A 101 -1.58 -9.00 -17.14
CA TYR A 101 -0.78 -7.96 -17.77
C TYR A 101 -1.36 -7.54 -19.12
N SER A 102 -1.62 -6.25 -19.31
CA SER A 102 -1.96 -5.66 -20.62
C SER A 102 -1.01 -4.51 -20.94
N LYS A 103 -0.54 -4.46 -22.19
CA LYS A 103 0.45 -3.47 -22.63
C LYS A 103 -0.10 -2.03 -22.51
N LYS A 104 -1.33 -1.81 -22.95
CA LYS A 104 -2.01 -0.50 -22.88
C LYS A 104 -2.14 0.01 -21.45
N LEU A 105 -2.59 -0.85 -20.53
CA LEU A 105 -2.67 -0.48 -19.12
C LEU A 105 -1.27 -0.23 -18.55
N SER A 106 -0.27 -1.04 -18.89
CA SER A 106 1.09 -0.85 -18.40
C SER A 106 1.68 0.51 -18.83
N GLU A 107 1.40 0.97 -20.04
CA GLU A 107 1.80 2.30 -20.53
C GLU A 107 1.11 3.41 -19.73
N ALA A 108 -0.19 3.27 -19.47
CA ALA A 108 -0.95 4.20 -18.61
C ALA A 108 -0.41 4.24 -17.17
N ILE A 109 -0.02 3.08 -16.61
CA ILE A 109 0.57 2.98 -15.27
C ILE A 109 1.98 3.59 -15.23
N ARG A 110 2.80 3.38 -16.27
CA ARG A 110 4.13 4.01 -16.38
C ARG A 110 4.01 5.54 -16.43
N ALA A 111 3.00 6.07 -17.10
CA ALA A 111 2.74 7.51 -17.15
C ALA A 111 2.40 8.13 -15.77
N LEU A 112 2.02 7.32 -14.77
CA LEU A 112 1.79 7.77 -13.40
C LEU A 112 3.09 8.17 -12.68
N ASN A 113 4.27 7.79 -13.20
CA ASN A 113 5.58 8.11 -12.63
C ASN A 113 5.68 7.85 -11.11
N ILE A 114 5.06 6.77 -10.64
CA ILE A 114 5.05 6.43 -9.20
C ILE A 114 6.48 6.05 -8.78
N PRO A 115 7.08 6.69 -7.77
CA PRO A 115 8.42 6.35 -7.32
C PRO A 115 8.48 4.99 -6.60
N ARG A 116 9.70 4.44 -6.49
CA ARG A 116 9.98 3.23 -5.70
C ARG A 116 10.05 3.54 -4.22
N CYS A 117 9.63 2.59 -3.38
CA CYS A 117 9.71 2.77 -1.93
C CYS A 117 11.17 2.65 -1.47
N LYS A 118 11.73 3.76 -0.99
CA LYS A 118 13.11 3.79 -0.50
C LYS A 118 13.32 2.83 0.68
N ASP A 119 12.40 2.84 1.65
CA ASP A 119 12.52 2.01 2.85
C ASP A 119 12.48 0.53 2.53
N PHE A 120 11.57 0.10 1.66
CA PHE A 120 11.45 -1.30 1.26
C PHE A 120 12.75 -1.82 0.62
N HIS A 121 13.35 -1.04 -0.28
CA HIS A 121 14.56 -1.46 -1.00
C HIS A 121 15.86 -1.30 -0.22
N GLN A 122 15.93 -0.36 0.74
CA GLN A 122 17.13 -0.14 1.54
C GLN A 122 17.15 -0.99 2.81
N ARG A 123 16.00 -1.16 3.48
CA ARG A 123 15.89 -1.82 4.78
C ARG A 123 15.32 -3.23 4.68
N GLY A 124 14.82 -3.63 3.51
CA GLY A 124 14.13 -4.92 3.32
C GLY A 124 12.69 -4.94 3.85
N GLY A 125 12.13 -3.79 4.20
CA GLY A 125 10.78 -3.70 4.76
C GLY A 125 10.22 -2.28 4.72
N CYS A 126 8.90 -2.17 4.54
CA CYS A 126 8.19 -0.89 4.59
C CYS A 126 7.55 -0.73 5.97
N LYS A 127 7.68 0.45 6.59
CA LYS A 127 6.99 0.76 7.85
C LYS A 127 5.49 0.98 7.70
N ARG A 128 5.02 1.22 6.46
CA ARG A 128 3.60 1.44 6.18
C ARG A 128 2.84 0.12 6.24
N PRO A 129 1.57 0.13 6.68
CA PRO A 129 0.75 -1.07 6.68
C PRO A 129 0.61 -1.61 5.26
N THR A 130 0.48 -2.94 5.16
CA THR A 130 0.41 -3.66 3.89
C THR A 130 -0.73 -3.11 3.02
N GLY A 131 -0.44 -2.86 1.73
CA GLY A 131 -1.40 -2.31 0.78
C GLY A 131 -1.62 -0.79 0.84
N LYS A 132 -1.11 -0.07 1.85
CA LYS A 132 -1.24 1.41 1.94
C LYS A 132 0.02 2.18 1.55
N CYS A 133 1.02 1.49 1.00
CA CYS A 133 2.20 2.19 0.50
C CYS A 133 1.87 2.87 -0.84
N HIS A 134 2.23 4.14 -0.96
CA HIS A 134 1.97 4.91 -2.18
C HIS A 134 3.10 4.73 -3.22
N PHE A 135 4.09 3.90 -2.89
CA PHE A 135 5.31 3.70 -3.67
C PHE A 135 5.44 2.24 -4.06
N TRP A 136 6.16 1.96 -5.15
CA TRP A 136 6.37 0.60 -5.60
C TRP A 136 7.17 -0.24 -4.59
N HIS A 137 6.61 -1.40 -4.26
CA HIS A 137 7.32 -2.51 -3.64
C HIS A 137 7.59 -3.55 -4.72
N LEU A 138 8.80 -3.56 -5.29
CA LEU A 138 9.15 -4.57 -6.29
C LEU A 138 9.47 -5.88 -5.54
N THR A 139 8.47 -6.75 -5.41
CA THR A 139 8.62 -8.09 -4.83
C THR A 139 8.77 -9.14 -5.92
N ASP A 140 8.00 -8.99 -7.00
CA ASP A 140 7.84 -10.00 -8.04
C ASP A 140 8.17 -9.46 -9.43
N ALA A 141 8.49 -10.37 -10.35
CA ALA A 141 8.73 -10.05 -11.74
C ALA A 141 7.51 -9.39 -12.41
N THR A 142 6.29 -9.78 -12.01
CA THR A 142 5.05 -9.20 -12.52
C THR A 142 4.92 -7.73 -12.12
N VAL A 143 5.16 -7.43 -10.84
CA VAL A 143 5.14 -6.06 -10.28
C VAL A 143 6.22 -5.20 -10.94
N ALA A 144 7.42 -5.77 -11.15
CA ALA A 144 8.50 -5.11 -11.86
C ALA A 144 8.11 -4.75 -13.30
N LYS A 145 7.44 -5.67 -14.00
CA LYS A 145 6.95 -5.45 -15.37
C LYS A 145 5.93 -4.32 -15.45
N TRP A 146 5.01 -4.24 -14.48
CA TRP A 146 4.07 -3.12 -14.36
C TRP A 146 4.76 -1.79 -14.11
N ALA A 147 5.80 -1.77 -13.29
CA ALA A 147 6.62 -0.59 -13.02
C ALA A 147 7.53 -0.18 -14.20
N GLY A 148 7.60 -0.99 -15.25
CA GLY A 148 8.38 -0.71 -16.46
C GLY A 148 9.73 -1.40 -16.55
N PHE A 149 10.00 -2.38 -15.69
CA PHE A 149 11.21 -3.19 -15.73
C PHE A 149 10.88 -4.56 -16.33
N ASP A 150 11.32 -4.79 -17.56
CA ASP A 150 11.07 -6.07 -18.25
C ASP A 150 11.93 -7.21 -17.70
N PHE A 151 13.08 -6.88 -17.10
CA PHE A 151 14.00 -7.85 -16.51
C PHE A 151 14.03 -7.71 -14.99
N TRP A 152 13.97 -8.84 -14.28
CA TRP A 152 13.92 -8.88 -12.82
C TRP A 152 14.95 -9.85 -12.26
N CYS A 153 15.67 -9.41 -11.24
CA CYS A 153 16.57 -10.25 -10.45
C CYS A 153 15.91 -10.65 -9.13
N ALA A 154 15.56 -11.93 -8.98
CA ALA A 154 14.93 -12.45 -7.76
C ALA A 154 15.87 -12.40 -6.52
N VAL A 155 17.18 -12.57 -6.72
CA VAL A 155 18.17 -12.58 -5.62
C VAL A 155 18.35 -11.20 -5.01
N CYS A 156 18.39 -10.16 -5.84
CA CYS A 156 18.67 -8.80 -5.40
C CYS A 156 17.42 -7.92 -5.31
N SER A 157 16.26 -8.43 -5.73
CA SER A 157 15.00 -7.69 -5.86
C SER A 157 15.17 -6.35 -6.61
N LYS A 158 15.91 -6.41 -7.74
CA LYS A 158 16.18 -5.27 -8.61
C LYS A 158 15.59 -5.50 -10.00
N GLY A 159 14.89 -4.49 -10.50
CA GLY A 159 14.38 -4.43 -11.87
C GLY A 159 15.36 -3.70 -12.79
N PHE A 160 15.47 -4.18 -14.02
CA PHE A 160 16.30 -3.64 -15.09
C PHE A 160 15.44 -3.41 -16.34
N THR A 161 15.81 -2.41 -17.13
CA THR A 161 15.12 -2.05 -18.38
C THR A 161 15.74 -2.71 -19.60
N SER A 162 16.95 -3.27 -19.48
CA SER A 162 17.65 -3.98 -20.55
C SER A 162 18.17 -5.34 -20.07
N GLU A 163 18.27 -6.29 -20.99
CA GLU A 163 18.83 -7.62 -20.74
C GLU A 163 20.32 -7.54 -20.40
N ASP A 164 21.07 -6.74 -21.14
CA ASP A 164 22.52 -6.57 -20.95
C ASP A 164 22.85 -6.10 -19.54
N GLN A 165 22.08 -5.13 -19.01
CA GLN A 165 22.25 -4.64 -17.64
C GLN A 165 21.97 -5.74 -16.61
N MET A 166 21.01 -6.63 -16.89
CA MET A 166 20.69 -7.74 -16.00
C MET A 166 21.78 -8.81 -16.04
N LEU A 167 22.36 -9.08 -17.21
CA LEU A 167 23.49 -10.01 -17.37
C LEU A 167 24.75 -9.47 -16.69
N GLU A 168 25.09 -8.21 -16.91
CA GLU A 168 26.21 -7.55 -16.24
C GLU A 168 26.01 -7.54 -14.72
N HIS A 169 24.79 -7.28 -14.25
CA HIS A 169 24.45 -7.37 -12.84
C HIS A 169 24.66 -8.78 -12.28
N LYS A 170 24.23 -9.82 -12.99
CA LYS A 170 24.45 -11.23 -12.58
C LYS A 170 25.93 -11.60 -12.54
N ALA A 171 26.72 -11.08 -13.48
CA ALA A 171 28.16 -11.27 -13.54
C ALA A 171 28.90 -10.51 -12.42
N SER A 172 28.28 -9.50 -11.81
CA SER A 172 28.91 -8.69 -10.78
C SER A 172 29.21 -9.48 -9.49
N LYS A 173 30.36 -9.20 -8.87
CA LYS A 173 30.80 -9.83 -7.61
C LYS A 173 29.81 -9.61 -6.45
N VAL A 174 29.08 -8.50 -6.48
CA VAL A 174 28.06 -8.16 -5.46
C VAL A 174 26.88 -9.14 -5.55
N HIS A 175 26.41 -9.44 -6.76
CA HIS A 175 25.34 -10.40 -6.98
C HIS A 175 25.79 -11.82 -6.60
N GLN A 176 26.98 -12.25 -7.03
CA GLN A 176 27.51 -13.58 -6.71
C GLN A 176 27.64 -13.80 -5.19
N ARG A 177 28.11 -12.77 -4.45
CA ARG A 177 28.23 -12.84 -2.98
C ARG A 177 26.87 -12.95 -2.28
N LEU A 178 25.84 -12.27 -2.80
CA LEU A 178 24.48 -12.36 -2.25
C LEU A 178 23.81 -13.68 -2.62
N SER A 179 23.99 -14.15 -3.86
CA SER A 179 23.48 -15.44 -4.35
C SER A 179 24.03 -16.60 -3.52
N TRP A 180 25.30 -16.54 -3.11
CA TRP A 180 25.90 -17.55 -2.23
C TRP A 180 25.25 -17.57 -0.84
N LYS A 181 24.98 -16.40 -0.26
CA LYS A 181 24.34 -16.29 1.06
C LYS A 181 22.89 -16.77 1.06
N SER A 182 22.13 -16.53 -0.01
CA SER A 182 20.76 -17.05 -0.15
C SER A 182 20.70 -18.57 -0.32
N SER A 183 21.75 -19.21 -0.83
CA SER A 183 21.86 -20.67 -0.93
C SER A 183 22.29 -21.35 0.39
N GLY A 184 22.66 -20.56 1.41
CA GLY A 184 23.08 -21.05 2.73
C GLY A 184 21.95 -21.23 3.75
N VAL A 185 20.69 -20.99 3.37
CA VAL A 185 19.50 -21.23 4.23
C VAL A 185 18.73 -22.45 3.72
N GLN A 186 19.41 -23.59 3.66
CA GLN A 186 18.77 -24.90 3.68
C GLN A 186 19.51 -25.75 4.73
N HIS A 187 18.74 -26.41 5.59
CA HIS A 187 19.16 -27.28 6.71
C HIS A 187 19.61 -26.63 8.03
N GLN A 188 18.64 -26.17 8.82
CA GLN A 188 18.62 -26.53 10.26
C GLN A 188 17.20 -26.99 10.68
N TYR A 189 16.66 -28.00 10.00
CA TYR A 189 15.81 -28.98 10.70
C TYR A 189 16.76 -30.07 11.19
N ARG A 190 17.41 -29.82 12.34
CA ARG A 190 18.10 -30.88 13.06
C ARG A 190 17.01 -31.69 13.73
N CYS A 191 16.58 -32.77 13.08
CA CYS A 191 15.84 -33.85 13.71
C CYS A 191 16.58 -34.24 14.99
N GLY A 192 15.96 -33.99 16.13
CA GLY A 192 16.37 -34.54 17.42
C GLY A 192 16.00 -36.01 17.47
N SER A 193 16.79 -36.85 16.82
CA SER A 193 16.87 -38.28 17.15
C SER A 193 17.97 -38.44 18.18
N ASN A 194 17.59 -38.85 19.40
CA ASN A 194 18.35 -39.52 20.47
C ASN A 194 17.48 -39.40 21.73
N GLY A 195 17.10 -40.45 22.45
CA GLY A 195 17.48 -41.85 22.46
C GLY A 195 16.96 -42.44 23.78
N ASP A 196 16.73 -43.73 23.78
CA ASP A 196 16.46 -44.59 24.94
C ASP A 196 17.06 -44.11 26.27
N ARG A 197 16.23 -44.13 27.32
CA ARG A 197 16.53 -44.77 28.60
C ARG A 197 15.27 -44.99 29.42
#